data_AF-A0A8T4MZ11-F1
#
_entry.id   AF-A0A8T4MZ11-F1
#
_cell.length_a   1.000
_cell.length_b   1.000
_cell.length_c   1.000
_cell.angle_alpha   90.00
_cell.angle_beta   90.00
_cell.angle_gamma   90.00
#
_symmetry.space_group_name_H-M   'P 1'
#
loop_
_entity.id
_entity.type
_entity.pdbx_description
1 polymer ?
#
loop_
_entity_poly.entity_id
_entity_poly.type
_entity_poly.pdbx_seq_one_letter_code
_entity_poly.pdbx_strand_id
1 'polypeptide(L)'
;MKKRGKVNTNKINNTLIIIGIISLLIIFLGYSSITGKGVFSFKGKGGPSSQCNDHLDNDGDGKCDFLWNKAYCTDGSIPGDSDCISKDDNDERGSCVPVCNNNTDCGTNSYTGDSYCGNDGNVYRDYISYTCENAGKCTSNCNQLTSSLLWENCNGNGCSNGVCLSNGTSSSCTDVDTDGFDSCSPGESGDDGKIKDCNDGDPNTYPNALEICDSKDNDCDGSVDEGLTCTPDNNTTNDNCIIQITDDSVNQMNPAIYGDKIVWEDYTNSSDPNIFLYDLSTKTKKQITINPSRQTKPAIYGDKIVWIDERNKQPDIYMYDLSTNTEKLITNNPYYQLDPAIYDNKIVWEDKRNISDDIFMFDLSTNTERRITDNIYSQGDPAIYGDKIVWEDSRGGLETGYDIYMFDLSTNNEILIINAPMTQKRTDIYGDKIVYEDTRNGNFDIYLYDLATNSEKRITDNPYGQWAAKIYGDKIVYNDIRNSNNDIYMFDLSTNTEKRVTDSQINEVEPDIYENRIVFRSWRNRHGEIFIYDMSIPGCAL
;
A
#
# COMPACT_ATOMS: atom_id res chain seq x y z
N MET A 1 31.89 -16.73 66.22
CA MET A 1 31.16 -16.79 67.51
C MET A 1 29.78 -16.10 67.36
N LYS A 2 28.91 -16.22 68.38
CA LYS A 2 27.72 -15.39 68.75
C LYS A 2 27.55 -14.01 68.03
N LYS A 3 26.34 -13.45 67.79
CA LYS A 3 24.93 -13.95 67.79
C LYS A 3 23.97 -12.83 67.27
N ARG A 4 22.76 -13.20 66.80
CA ARG A 4 21.48 -12.43 66.69
C ARG A 4 21.48 -11.01 67.31
N GLY A 5 21.08 -9.92 66.63
CA GLY A 5 19.77 -9.69 65.99
C GLY A 5 18.75 -9.04 66.97
N LYS A 6 17.87 -8.13 66.51
CA LYS A 6 16.72 -7.61 67.31
C LYS A 6 15.57 -7.09 66.43
N VAL A 7 14.35 -7.14 66.98
CA VAL A 7 13.07 -6.72 66.38
C VAL A 7 12.28 -5.93 67.43
N ASN A 8 11.50 -4.94 67.01
CA ASN A 8 10.32 -4.32 67.68
C ASN A 8 9.52 -3.60 66.55
N THR A 9 8.21 -3.63 66.30
CA THR A 9 6.94 -3.97 67.01
C THR A 9 6.11 -2.79 67.54
N ASN A 10 4.89 -2.68 66.99
CA ASN A 10 3.61 -2.25 67.62
C ASN A 10 3.29 -0.75 67.82
N LYS A 11 2.35 -0.24 67.01
CA LYS A 11 0.98 0.25 67.36
C LYS A 11 0.44 1.04 66.13
N ILE A 12 -0.73 0.78 65.54
CA ILE A 12 -2.10 0.50 66.03
C ILE A 12 -2.68 1.64 66.88
N ASN A 13 -3.61 2.40 66.29
CA ASN A 13 -4.83 2.86 66.94
C ASN A 13 -5.89 3.26 65.89
N ASN A 14 -7.12 2.78 66.05
CA ASN A 14 -8.30 3.24 65.31
C ASN A 14 -8.96 4.43 66.04
N THR A 15 -9.83 5.18 65.37
CA THR A 15 -11.25 5.42 65.76
C THR A 15 -12.01 6.11 64.61
N LEU A 16 -13.35 5.94 64.59
CA LEU A 16 -14.30 6.25 63.50
C LEU A 16 -15.15 7.52 63.82
N ILE A 17 -16.38 7.65 63.24
CA ILE A 17 -17.53 8.53 63.65
C ILE A 17 -17.39 10.01 63.19
N ILE A 18 -18.37 10.76 62.61
CA ILE A 18 -19.82 10.63 62.21
C ILE A 18 -20.17 11.86 61.29
N ILE A 19 -21.26 12.07 60.50
CA ILE A 19 -22.40 11.31 59.89
C ILE A 19 -23.03 12.17 58.74
N GLY A 20 -23.90 11.63 57.87
CA GLY A 20 -24.84 12.39 56.98
C GLY A 20 -24.82 11.94 55.50
N ILE A 21 -25.77 11.21 54.89
CA ILE A 21 -27.26 11.11 54.91
C ILE A 21 -27.98 12.06 53.92
N ILE A 22 -28.42 11.48 52.79
CA ILE A 22 -29.68 11.63 52.01
C ILE A 22 -29.49 10.69 50.79
N SER A 23 -30.22 9.62 50.48
CA SER A 23 -31.58 9.11 50.77
C SER A 23 -32.73 9.66 49.91
N LEU A 24 -33.02 8.97 48.81
CA LEU A 24 -34.40 8.65 48.39
C LEU A 24 -34.43 7.27 47.69
N LEU A 25 -35.55 6.55 47.78
CA LEU A 25 -35.65 5.14 47.36
C LEU A 25 -37.01 4.83 46.71
N ILE A 26 -36.98 3.98 45.69
CA ILE A 26 -38.01 3.05 45.15
C ILE A 26 -39.45 3.17 45.71
N ILE A 27 -40.43 3.22 44.80
CA ILE A 27 -41.73 2.54 44.98
C ILE A 27 -42.03 1.69 43.74
N PHE A 28 -42.43 0.43 43.96
CA PHE A 28 -42.90 -0.49 42.93
C PHE A 28 -44.13 -1.22 43.51
N LEU A 29 -45.32 -1.03 42.94
CA LEU A 29 -46.56 -1.74 43.27
C LEU A 29 -47.45 -1.86 42.03
N GLY A 30 -48.34 -2.85 42.01
CA GLY A 30 -49.27 -3.07 40.89
C GLY A 30 -50.62 -3.65 41.33
N TYR A 31 -51.32 -4.25 40.36
CA TYR A 31 -52.59 -4.99 40.44
C TYR A 31 -53.94 -4.23 40.41
N SER A 32 -54.71 -4.50 39.34
CA SER A 32 -56.19 -4.64 39.23
C SER A 32 -57.09 -3.40 39.47
N SER A 33 -58.03 -3.04 38.57
CA SER A 33 -59.29 -3.80 38.39
C SER A 33 -60.21 -3.39 37.21
N ILE A 34 -60.71 -4.42 36.49
CA ILE A 34 -62.12 -4.65 36.05
C ILE A 34 -62.88 -3.60 35.19
N THR A 35 -63.12 -3.94 33.91
CA THR A 35 -64.44 -4.03 33.18
C THR A 35 -64.17 -4.22 31.66
N GLY A 36 -64.93 -4.96 30.83
CA GLY A 36 -66.04 -5.92 31.03
C GLY A 36 -66.66 -6.37 29.68
N LYS A 37 -67.20 -7.61 29.60
CA LYS A 37 -67.65 -8.37 28.38
C LYS A 37 -66.48 -8.98 27.56
N GLY A 38 -66.47 -10.23 27.06
CA GLY A 38 -67.39 -11.39 27.14
C GLY A 38 -67.33 -12.24 25.83
N VAL A 39 -67.65 -13.55 25.71
CA VAL A 39 -68.08 -14.64 26.63
C VAL A 39 -67.76 -16.03 25.96
N PHE A 40 -67.72 -17.14 26.73
CA PHE A 40 -67.54 -18.57 26.32
C PHE A 40 -66.09 -19.01 25.94
N SER A 41 -65.46 -20.14 26.37
CA SER A 41 -65.81 -21.51 26.84
C SER A 41 -65.75 -22.58 25.71
N PHE A 42 -65.26 -23.83 25.84
CA PHE A 42 -65.13 -24.82 26.95
C PHE A 42 -63.97 -25.86 26.73
N LYS A 43 -63.46 -26.49 27.82
CA LYS A 43 -62.90 -27.90 27.98
C LYS A 43 -61.83 -28.46 26.99
N GLY A 44 -60.92 -29.38 27.37
CA GLY A 44 -60.51 -29.88 28.70
C GLY A 44 -60.27 -31.41 28.82
N LYS A 45 -59.21 -31.80 29.56
CA LYS A 45 -58.84 -33.16 30.10
C LYS A 45 -58.26 -34.24 29.15
N GLY A 46 -57.19 -34.89 29.62
CA GLY A 46 -56.63 -36.18 29.15
C GLY A 46 -55.37 -36.54 29.98
N GLY A 47 -55.16 -37.81 30.36
CA GLY A 47 -54.05 -38.25 31.23
C GLY A 47 -53.24 -39.44 30.66
N PRO A 48 -52.11 -39.84 31.30
CA PRO A 48 -51.05 -40.63 30.66
C PRO A 48 -50.96 -42.12 31.08
N SER A 49 -50.32 -42.95 30.24
CA SER A 49 -49.75 -44.27 30.62
C SER A 49 -48.89 -44.92 29.53
N SER A 50 -47.65 -45.36 29.85
CA SER A 50 -46.91 -46.58 29.39
C SER A 50 -46.85 -46.98 27.89
N GLN A 51 -45.76 -47.55 27.33
CA GLN A 51 -44.43 -47.99 27.82
C GLN A 51 -43.50 -48.24 26.61
N CYS A 52 -42.18 -48.19 26.79
CA CYS A 52 -41.16 -48.38 25.73
C CYS A 52 -40.47 -49.76 25.85
N ASN A 53 -39.99 -50.35 24.75
CA ASN A 53 -39.74 -51.80 24.68
C ASN A 53 -38.29 -52.26 24.39
N ASP A 54 -37.33 -51.35 24.41
CA ASP A 54 -35.88 -51.59 24.23
C ASP A 54 -35.01 -50.88 25.30
N HIS A 55 -35.53 -49.81 25.93
CA HIS A 55 -34.93 -49.09 27.06
C HIS A 55 -33.61 -48.38 26.74
N LEU A 56 -33.47 -47.85 25.52
CA LEU A 56 -32.36 -46.94 25.17
C LEU A 56 -32.88 -45.54 24.83
N ASP A 57 -32.63 -44.63 25.76
CA ASP A 57 -32.62 -43.19 25.57
C ASP A 57 -31.24 -42.82 24.99
N ASN A 58 -31.18 -42.61 23.68
CA ASN A 58 -29.90 -42.53 22.94
C ASN A 58 -29.25 -41.14 22.93
N ASP A 59 -30.00 -40.08 23.28
CA ASP A 59 -29.49 -38.70 23.42
C ASP A 59 -29.54 -38.17 24.87
N GLY A 60 -30.34 -38.78 25.75
CA GLY A 60 -30.37 -38.51 27.19
C GLY A 60 -31.48 -37.55 27.65
N ASP A 61 -32.50 -37.37 26.81
CA ASP A 61 -33.62 -36.43 27.01
C ASP A 61 -34.70 -36.94 27.99
N GLY A 62 -34.79 -38.25 28.21
CA GLY A 62 -35.76 -38.89 29.10
C GLY A 62 -37.12 -39.22 28.47
N LYS A 63 -37.25 -39.16 27.13
CA LYS A 63 -38.40 -39.68 26.36
C LYS A 63 -38.04 -40.96 25.61
N CYS A 64 -38.90 -41.39 24.69
CA CYS A 64 -38.69 -42.55 23.81
C CYS A 64 -39.18 -42.21 22.39
N ASP A 65 -38.41 -42.56 21.38
CA ASP A 65 -38.77 -42.29 19.99
C ASP A 65 -39.82 -43.27 19.44
N PHE A 66 -40.87 -42.72 18.83
CA PHE A 66 -41.89 -43.50 18.14
C PHE A 66 -41.64 -43.52 16.62
N LEU A 67 -40.86 -44.51 16.18
CA LEU A 67 -40.75 -44.87 14.76
C LEU A 67 -42.11 -45.29 14.20
N TRP A 68 -42.68 -44.52 13.26
CA TRP A 68 -43.53 -45.11 12.21
C TRP A 68 -43.61 -44.28 10.92
N ASN A 69 -42.81 -44.68 9.93
CA ASN A 69 -43.12 -44.76 8.50
C ASN A 69 -44.20 -43.81 7.95
N LYS A 70 -43.75 -42.70 7.36
CA LYS A 70 -43.68 -42.56 5.88
C LYS A 70 -43.03 -41.23 5.49
N ALA A 71 -41.77 -41.28 5.08
CA ALA A 71 -41.19 -40.18 4.30
C ALA A 71 -41.85 -40.17 2.91
N TYR A 72 -42.54 -39.07 2.60
CA TYR A 72 -42.95 -38.72 1.24
C TYR A 72 -42.09 -37.53 0.81
N CYS A 73 -41.33 -37.68 -0.28
CA CYS A 73 -40.78 -36.51 -0.98
C CYS A 73 -41.97 -35.67 -1.46
N THR A 74 -41.99 -34.37 -1.13
CA THR A 74 -43.19 -33.52 -1.30
C THR A 74 -43.43 -33.04 -2.74
N ASP A 75 -42.76 -33.63 -3.73
CA ASP A 75 -42.92 -33.34 -5.17
C ASP A 75 -43.50 -34.51 -6.01
N GLY A 76 -43.46 -35.75 -5.50
CA GLY A 76 -43.99 -36.94 -6.20
C GLY A 76 -43.06 -37.57 -7.25
N SER A 77 -41.75 -37.33 -7.17
CA SER A 77 -40.72 -37.95 -8.01
C SER A 77 -40.62 -39.49 -7.85
N ILE A 78 -40.07 -40.17 -8.86
CA ILE A 78 -39.93 -41.64 -8.96
C ILE A 78 -38.47 -42.04 -8.68
N PRO A 79 -38.16 -43.19 -8.03
CA PRO A 79 -36.83 -43.45 -7.48
C PRO A 79 -35.73 -43.59 -8.54
N GLY A 80 -34.68 -42.77 -8.43
CA GLY A 80 -33.53 -42.84 -9.34
C GLY A 80 -32.55 -41.67 -9.28
N ASP A 81 -32.26 -41.11 -8.10
CA ASP A 81 -31.20 -40.10 -7.92
C ASP A 81 -30.33 -40.43 -6.68
N SER A 82 -29.11 -39.89 -6.64
CA SER A 82 -27.98 -40.41 -5.85
C SER A 82 -27.66 -39.64 -4.56
N ASP A 83 -28.08 -38.38 -4.43
CA ASP A 83 -27.61 -37.48 -3.38
C ASP A 83 -28.39 -37.64 -2.06
N CYS A 84 -28.07 -38.74 -1.36
CA CYS A 84 -28.45 -38.98 0.04
C CYS A 84 -27.25 -39.53 0.83
N ILE A 85 -26.14 -38.78 0.84
CA ILE A 85 -24.90 -39.14 1.56
C ILE A 85 -24.35 -37.96 2.40
N SER A 86 -24.98 -37.72 3.53
CA SER A 86 -24.29 -37.25 4.75
C SER A 86 -24.87 -37.99 5.95
N LYS A 87 -24.19 -37.97 7.09
CA LYS A 87 -24.53 -38.82 8.25
C LYS A 87 -24.60 -38.09 9.60
N ASP A 88 -24.33 -36.80 9.60
CA ASP A 88 -24.51 -35.89 10.73
C ASP A 88 -25.44 -34.78 10.26
N ASP A 89 -26.69 -34.80 10.74
CA ASP A 89 -27.62 -33.67 10.58
C ASP A 89 -28.62 -33.70 11.75
N ASN A 90 -28.47 -32.78 12.70
CA ASN A 90 -29.25 -32.72 13.94
C ASN A 90 -29.74 -31.29 14.23
N ASP A 91 -30.07 -30.56 13.17
CA ASP A 91 -30.58 -29.18 13.23
C ASP A 91 -32.12 -29.16 13.40
N GLU A 92 -32.60 -29.17 14.65
CA GLU A 92 -34.00 -28.83 14.97
C GLU A 92 -34.29 -27.33 14.77
N ARG A 93 -33.89 -26.78 13.61
CA ARG A 93 -34.38 -25.53 13.02
C ARG A 93 -34.11 -25.37 11.52
N GLY A 94 -33.96 -26.47 10.78
CA GLY A 94 -33.67 -26.56 9.33
C GLY A 94 -34.15 -25.41 8.47
N SER A 95 -33.31 -24.38 8.38
CA SER A 95 -33.50 -23.21 7.52
C SER A 95 -32.72 -23.45 6.24
N CYS A 96 -33.34 -24.14 5.28
CA CYS A 96 -32.71 -24.49 4.02
C CYS A 96 -32.09 -23.25 3.36
N VAL A 97 -30.79 -23.33 3.01
CA VAL A 97 -30.10 -22.27 2.29
C VAL A 97 -30.38 -22.46 0.80
N PRO A 98 -31.04 -21.51 0.12
CA PRO A 98 -31.24 -21.60 -1.32
C PRO A 98 -29.89 -21.45 -2.04
N VAL A 99 -29.64 -22.31 -3.02
CA VAL A 99 -28.51 -22.21 -3.96
C VAL A 99 -28.46 -20.84 -4.64
N CYS A 100 -29.63 -20.25 -4.91
CA CYS A 100 -29.74 -18.90 -5.45
C CYS A 100 -31.04 -18.19 -5.00
N ASN A 101 -30.95 -16.89 -4.79
CA ASN A 101 -32.04 -15.96 -4.47
C ASN A 101 -32.40 -15.06 -5.66
N ASN A 102 -31.51 -14.94 -6.64
CA ASN A 102 -31.67 -14.17 -7.88
C ASN A 102 -30.73 -14.73 -8.97
N ASN A 103 -30.84 -14.22 -10.21
CA ASN A 103 -30.02 -14.70 -11.34
C ASN A 103 -28.52 -14.39 -11.21
N THR A 104 -28.14 -13.27 -10.60
CA THR A 104 -26.72 -12.88 -10.44
C THR A 104 -25.97 -13.75 -9.43
N ASP A 105 -26.68 -14.39 -8.49
CA ASP A 105 -26.08 -15.41 -7.61
C ASP A 105 -25.57 -16.64 -8.41
N CYS A 106 -26.10 -16.87 -9.62
CA CYS A 106 -25.72 -17.97 -10.50
C CYS A 106 -24.58 -17.64 -11.47
N GLY A 107 -24.18 -16.36 -11.58
CA GLY A 107 -23.18 -15.89 -12.53
C GLY A 107 -23.58 -14.60 -13.27
N THR A 108 -22.60 -13.99 -13.95
CA THR A 108 -22.78 -12.76 -14.73
C THR A 108 -23.02 -13.10 -16.20
N ASN A 109 -24.13 -12.64 -16.78
CA ASN A 109 -24.40 -12.85 -18.20
C ASN A 109 -23.37 -12.12 -19.08
N SER A 110 -22.78 -12.81 -20.05
CA SER A 110 -21.73 -12.25 -20.91
C SER A 110 -21.74 -12.85 -22.31
N TYR A 111 -21.14 -12.15 -23.27
CA TYR A 111 -20.70 -12.78 -24.51
C TYR A 111 -19.53 -13.74 -24.23
N THR A 112 -19.39 -14.75 -25.08
CA THR A 112 -18.31 -15.74 -25.02
C THR A 112 -17.84 -16.11 -26.44
N GLY A 113 -16.60 -16.58 -26.54
CA GLY A 113 -15.98 -16.91 -27.83
C GLY A 113 -15.84 -15.72 -28.79
N ASP A 114 -15.44 -16.04 -30.02
CA ASP A 114 -15.28 -15.09 -31.11
C ASP A 114 -16.61 -14.85 -31.85
N SER A 115 -16.69 -13.77 -32.64
CA SER A 115 -17.82 -13.54 -33.54
C SER A 115 -17.77 -14.45 -34.77
N TYR A 116 -18.92 -14.78 -35.34
CA TYR A 116 -19.02 -15.65 -36.52
C TYR A 116 -20.20 -15.27 -37.41
N CYS A 117 -20.17 -15.71 -38.67
CA CYS A 117 -21.20 -15.36 -39.65
C CYS A 117 -22.43 -16.29 -39.55
N GLY A 118 -23.62 -15.69 -39.50
CA GLY A 118 -24.91 -16.37 -39.60
C GLY A 118 -25.29 -16.72 -41.04
N ASN A 119 -26.20 -17.68 -41.19
CA ASN A 119 -26.72 -18.14 -42.50
C ASN A 119 -27.56 -17.09 -43.25
N ASP A 120 -27.89 -15.98 -42.60
CA ASP A 120 -28.56 -14.78 -43.13
C ASP A 120 -27.56 -13.73 -43.67
N GLY A 121 -26.26 -13.94 -43.47
CA GLY A 121 -25.19 -13.01 -43.86
C GLY A 121 -24.88 -11.93 -42.82
N ASN A 122 -25.36 -12.05 -41.58
CA ASN A 122 -25.05 -11.14 -40.47
C ASN A 122 -23.99 -11.72 -39.51
N VAL A 123 -23.49 -10.93 -38.56
CA VAL A 123 -22.57 -11.39 -37.51
C VAL A 123 -23.35 -11.79 -36.26
N TYR A 124 -23.01 -12.95 -35.70
CA TYR A 124 -23.54 -13.47 -34.43
C TYR A 124 -22.39 -13.70 -33.45
N ARG A 125 -22.72 -13.73 -32.16
CA ARG A 125 -21.81 -14.13 -31.08
C ARG A 125 -22.59 -14.91 -30.03
N ASP A 126 -21.95 -15.89 -29.41
CA ASP A 126 -22.58 -16.65 -28.34
C ASP A 126 -22.67 -15.81 -27.06
N TYR A 127 -23.84 -15.87 -26.41
CA TYR A 127 -24.13 -15.17 -25.16
C TYR A 127 -24.54 -16.20 -24.10
N ILE A 128 -23.82 -16.22 -22.99
CA ILE A 128 -24.15 -17.04 -21.83
C ILE A 128 -25.09 -16.25 -20.93
N SER A 129 -26.24 -16.84 -20.63
CA SER A 129 -27.21 -16.32 -19.67
C SER A 129 -27.36 -17.27 -18.48
N TYR A 130 -27.39 -16.71 -17.28
CA TYR A 130 -27.61 -17.42 -16.03
C TYR A 130 -29.00 -17.08 -15.49
N THR A 131 -29.70 -18.10 -15.01
CA THR A 131 -31.06 -17.97 -14.47
C THR A 131 -31.22 -18.80 -13.20
N CYS A 132 -31.86 -18.22 -12.19
CA CYS A 132 -32.18 -18.90 -10.94
C CYS A 132 -33.63 -19.38 -10.97
N GLU A 133 -33.84 -20.67 -11.22
CA GLU A 133 -35.14 -21.29 -11.06
C GLU A 133 -35.46 -21.48 -9.56
N ASN A 134 -36.74 -21.38 -9.20
CA ASN A 134 -37.21 -21.53 -7.82
C ASN A 134 -36.51 -20.65 -6.76
N ALA A 135 -35.97 -19.50 -7.18
CA ALA A 135 -35.27 -18.52 -6.36
C ALA A 135 -35.80 -18.34 -4.94
N GLY A 136 -34.89 -18.37 -3.95
CA GLY A 136 -35.19 -18.16 -2.54
C GLY A 136 -35.89 -19.33 -1.84
N LYS A 137 -35.87 -20.55 -2.42
CA LYS A 137 -36.41 -21.78 -1.84
C LYS A 137 -35.34 -22.87 -1.74
N CYS A 138 -35.58 -23.88 -0.90
CA CYS A 138 -34.72 -25.07 -0.78
C CYS A 138 -34.46 -25.80 -2.12
N THR A 139 -35.35 -25.63 -3.10
CA THR A 139 -35.30 -26.28 -4.42
C THR A 139 -34.85 -25.32 -5.52
N SER A 140 -34.11 -24.25 -5.18
CA SER A 140 -33.57 -23.30 -6.17
C SER A 140 -32.42 -23.92 -6.95
N ASN A 141 -32.36 -23.71 -8.26
CA ASN A 141 -31.31 -24.24 -9.13
C ASN A 141 -30.82 -23.18 -10.13
N CYS A 142 -29.51 -23.16 -10.35
CA CYS A 142 -28.86 -22.29 -11.32
C CYS A 142 -28.77 -22.97 -12.68
N ASN A 143 -29.46 -22.40 -13.68
CA ASN A 143 -29.43 -22.88 -15.06
C ASN A 143 -28.63 -21.91 -15.94
N GLN A 144 -27.64 -22.46 -16.64
CA GLN A 144 -26.86 -21.76 -17.66
C GLN A 144 -27.42 -22.09 -19.05
N LEU A 145 -27.68 -21.05 -19.86
CA LEU A 145 -28.16 -21.16 -21.23
C LEU A 145 -27.28 -20.32 -22.15
N THR A 146 -26.55 -20.98 -23.05
CA THR A 146 -25.84 -20.33 -24.15
C THR A 146 -26.79 -20.14 -25.34
N SER A 147 -26.91 -18.92 -25.82
CA SER A 147 -27.71 -18.57 -27.00
C SER A 147 -26.90 -17.73 -27.97
N SER A 148 -26.90 -18.10 -29.25
CA SER A 148 -26.40 -17.26 -30.33
C SER A 148 -27.28 -16.01 -30.46
N LEU A 149 -26.68 -14.83 -30.28
CA LEU A 149 -27.36 -13.54 -30.47
C LEU A 149 -26.76 -12.81 -31.67
N LEU A 150 -27.61 -12.03 -32.35
CA LEU A 150 -27.20 -11.12 -33.42
C LEU A 150 -26.29 -10.05 -32.82
N TRP A 151 -25.03 -10.04 -33.25
CA TRP A 151 -24.00 -9.10 -32.79
C TRP A 151 -23.93 -7.87 -33.70
N GLU A 152 -23.95 -8.08 -35.02
CA GLU A 152 -23.93 -7.01 -36.02
C GLU A 152 -24.84 -7.36 -37.21
N ASN A 153 -25.64 -6.40 -37.67
CA ASN A 153 -26.46 -6.56 -38.87
C ASN A 153 -25.74 -5.96 -40.07
N CYS A 154 -25.30 -6.80 -41.00
CA CYS A 154 -24.54 -6.39 -42.18
C CYS A 154 -25.40 -5.72 -43.27
N ASN A 155 -26.69 -5.49 -43.01
CA ASN A 155 -27.65 -4.79 -43.87
C ASN A 155 -27.72 -5.34 -45.31
N GLY A 156 -27.44 -6.63 -45.49
CA GLY A 156 -27.44 -7.32 -46.79
C GLY A 156 -26.11 -7.30 -47.56
N ASN A 157 -25.05 -6.69 -47.02
CA ASN A 157 -23.72 -6.71 -47.65
C ASN A 157 -22.99 -8.06 -47.47
N GLY A 158 -23.40 -8.88 -46.49
CA GLY A 158 -22.80 -10.15 -46.14
C GLY A 158 -21.73 -10.07 -45.06
N CYS A 159 -21.26 -11.22 -44.60
CA CYS A 159 -20.28 -11.39 -43.52
C CYS A 159 -19.15 -12.31 -43.96
N SER A 160 -17.93 -12.06 -43.48
CA SER A 160 -16.78 -12.96 -43.63
C SER A 160 -15.97 -12.98 -42.32
N ASN A 161 -15.52 -14.15 -41.88
CA ASN A 161 -14.72 -14.35 -40.66
C ASN A 161 -15.24 -13.63 -39.40
N GLY A 162 -16.57 -13.53 -39.22
CA GLY A 162 -17.17 -12.89 -38.05
C GLY A 162 -17.24 -11.35 -38.10
N VAL A 163 -17.06 -10.75 -39.27
CA VAL A 163 -17.12 -9.29 -39.51
C VAL A 163 -18.00 -9.00 -40.74
N CYS A 164 -18.76 -7.90 -40.72
CA CYS A 164 -19.53 -7.47 -41.88
C CYS A 164 -18.65 -6.98 -43.03
N LEU A 165 -19.01 -7.35 -44.26
CA LEU A 165 -18.36 -6.86 -45.48
C LEU A 165 -18.86 -5.45 -45.80
N SER A 166 -17.98 -4.46 -45.84
CA SER A 166 -18.34 -3.07 -46.15
C SER A 166 -18.15 -2.74 -47.64
N ASN A 167 -19.22 -2.27 -48.29
CA ASN A 167 -19.09 -1.46 -49.51
C ASN A 167 -18.83 -0.02 -49.09
N GLY A 168 -17.65 0.51 -49.43
CA GLY A 168 -17.09 1.71 -48.79
C GLY A 168 -17.99 2.95 -48.80
N THR A 169 -18.47 3.33 -47.62
CA THR A 169 -18.91 4.70 -47.26
C THR A 169 -18.87 4.83 -45.74
N SER A 170 -18.38 5.96 -45.22
CA SER A 170 -18.38 6.31 -43.79
C SER A 170 -17.56 5.39 -42.86
N SER A 171 -16.24 5.35 -43.06
CA SER A 171 -15.32 5.18 -41.93
C SER A 171 -15.46 6.38 -40.99
N SER A 172 -15.85 6.17 -39.73
CA SER A 172 -15.73 7.18 -38.69
C SER A 172 -14.33 7.06 -38.10
N CYS A 173 -13.48 8.06 -38.33
CA CYS A 173 -12.24 8.23 -37.58
C CYS A 173 -12.63 8.55 -36.14
N THR A 174 -12.30 7.66 -35.21
CA THR A 174 -12.73 7.74 -33.82
C THR A 174 -11.66 7.17 -32.91
N ASP A 175 -10.86 8.08 -32.35
CA ASP A 175 -10.24 8.03 -31.02
C ASP A 175 -11.00 7.06 -30.07
N VAL A 176 -10.55 5.80 -29.99
CA VAL A 176 -11.30 4.70 -29.35
C VAL A 176 -10.88 4.48 -27.89
N ASP A 177 -9.63 4.75 -27.53
CA ASP A 177 -9.13 4.69 -26.15
C ASP A 177 -9.08 6.05 -25.43
N THR A 178 -9.32 7.15 -26.15
CA THR A 178 -9.43 8.54 -25.66
C THR A 178 -8.11 9.23 -25.30
N ASP A 179 -6.99 8.81 -25.91
CA ASP A 179 -5.67 9.41 -25.70
C ASP A 179 -5.47 10.79 -26.38
N GLY A 180 -6.14 11.02 -27.52
CA GLY A 180 -6.01 12.24 -28.34
C GLY A 180 -5.68 12.04 -29.82
N PHE A 181 -5.37 10.83 -30.30
CA PHE A 181 -5.08 10.51 -31.71
C PHE A 181 -6.27 9.78 -32.39
N ASP A 182 -6.14 9.27 -33.62
CA ASP A 182 -7.13 8.35 -34.23
C ASP A 182 -6.52 7.46 -35.34
N SER A 183 -7.22 6.40 -35.73
CA SER A 183 -6.77 5.44 -36.76
C SER A 183 -6.62 5.97 -38.20
N CYS A 184 -6.92 7.23 -38.52
CA CYS A 184 -7.01 7.72 -39.89
C CYS A 184 -5.76 8.43 -40.41
N SER A 185 -5.39 8.15 -41.67
CA SER A 185 -4.27 8.81 -42.34
C SER A 185 -4.69 10.17 -42.93
N PRO A 186 -3.84 11.22 -42.90
CA PRO A 186 -4.19 12.53 -43.46
C PRO A 186 -4.69 12.49 -44.92
N GLY A 187 -5.91 12.95 -45.14
CA GLY A 187 -6.64 12.89 -46.41
C GLY A 187 -7.61 11.72 -46.57
N GLU A 188 -7.82 10.89 -45.54
CA GLU A 188 -8.84 9.82 -45.54
C GLU A 188 -10.28 10.35 -45.31
N SER A 189 -11.29 9.53 -45.63
CA SER A 189 -12.70 9.93 -45.65
C SER A 189 -13.32 9.93 -44.24
N GLY A 190 -12.88 10.86 -43.40
CA GLY A 190 -13.34 11.05 -42.01
C GLY A 190 -12.38 11.88 -41.16
N ASP A 191 -11.13 12.03 -41.63
CA ASP A 191 -10.04 12.85 -41.09
C ASP A 191 -10.53 14.20 -40.53
N ASP A 192 -10.33 14.41 -39.22
CA ASP A 192 -10.67 15.63 -38.51
C ASP A 192 -9.47 16.58 -38.31
N GLY A 193 -8.26 16.15 -38.70
CA GLY A 193 -6.99 16.85 -38.50
C GLY A 193 -6.12 16.32 -37.35
N LYS A 194 -6.52 15.26 -36.64
CA LYS A 194 -5.64 14.46 -35.75
C LYS A 194 -4.43 13.88 -36.51
N ILE A 195 -3.43 13.42 -35.75
CA ILE A 195 -2.31 12.64 -36.29
C ILE A 195 -2.69 11.17 -36.17
N LYS A 196 -2.35 10.38 -37.19
CA LYS A 196 -2.65 8.96 -37.24
C LYS A 196 -1.95 8.18 -36.13
N ASP A 197 -2.74 7.45 -35.36
CA ASP A 197 -2.30 6.36 -34.50
C ASP A 197 -2.09 5.05 -35.30
N CYS A 198 -1.07 4.29 -34.90
CA CYS A 198 -0.81 2.94 -35.36
C CYS A 198 -1.61 1.87 -34.59
N ASN A 199 -2.17 2.15 -33.40
CA ASN A 199 -2.97 1.19 -32.62
C ASN A 199 -4.06 1.85 -31.72
N ASP A 200 -5.10 2.43 -32.36
CA ASP A 200 -6.29 3.16 -31.84
C ASP A 200 -7.16 2.35 -30.83
N GLY A 201 -6.55 1.92 -29.73
CA GLY A 201 -7.07 0.94 -28.77
C GLY A 201 -6.05 0.48 -27.71
N ASP A 202 -4.82 0.99 -27.71
CA ASP A 202 -3.83 0.90 -26.63
C ASP A 202 -3.27 2.30 -26.35
N PRO A 203 -3.71 3.01 -25.30
CA PRO A 203 -3.41 4.44 -25.06
C PRO A 203 -1.96 4.70 -24.57
N ASN A 204 -1.05 3.78 -24.90
CA ASN A 204 0.39 3.85 -24.73
C ASN A 204 1.12 3.75 -26.09
N THR A 205 0.39 3.56 -27.18
CA THR A 205 0.88 3.51 -28.56
C THR A 205 0.27 4.69 -29.31
N TYR A 206 1.08 5.67 -29.70
CA TYR A 206 0.65 6.86 -30.44
C TYR A 206 1.87 7.65 -30.95
N PRO A 207 1.74 8.53 -31.96
CA PRO A 207 2.82 9.37 -32.49
C PRO A 207 3.62 10.12 -31.42
N ASN A 208 4.92 9.79 -31.29
CA ASN A 208 5.84 10.32 -30.26
C ASN A 208 5.45 9.90 -28.81
N ALA A 209 4.93 8.69 -28.62
CA ALA A 209 4.89 8.04 -27.30
C ALA A 209 6.30 7.78 -26.74
N LEU A 210 6.37 7.16 -25.57
CA LEU A 210 7.63 6.66 -25.02
C LEU A 210 7.75 5.17 -25.32
N GLU A 211 8.76 4.79 -26.10
CA GLU A 211 9.11 3.39 -26.33
C GLU A 211 9.30 2.63 -25.01
N ILE A 212 8.80 1.39 -24.98
CA ILE A 212 8.99 0.41 -23.91
C ILE A 212 9.36 -0.94 -24.56
N CYS A 213 10.19 -1.76 -23.90
CA CYS A 213 10.63 -3.04 -24.47
C CYS A 213 9.53 -4.13 -24.42
N ASP A 214 8.36 -3.89 -25.02
CA ASP A 214 7.28 -4.89 -25.18
C ASP A 214 7.22 -5.48 -26.61
N SER A 215 8.12 -5.05 -27.50
CA SER A 215 8.24 -5.43 -28.92
C SER A 215 7.07 -5.01 -29.81
N LYS A 216 6.40 -3.90 -29.44
CA LYS A 216 5.62 -3.06 -30.36
C LYS A 216 6.45 -1.90 -30.91
N ASP A 217 5.83 -1.19 -31.83
CA ASP A 217 6.13 0.18 -32.25
C ASP A 217 5.18 1.05 -31.39
N ASN A 218 5.68 1.70 -30.33
CA ASN A 218 4.85 2.51 -29.43
C ASN A 218 4.76 3.96 -29.92
N ASP A 219 5.86 4.55 -30.41
CA ASP A 219 5.90 5.94 -30.87
C ASP A 219 5.40 6.14 -32.33
N CYS A 220 5.14 5.05 -33.05
CA CYS A 220 4.67 5.00 -34.44
C CYS A 220 5.66 5.52 -35.51
N ASP A 221 6.98 5.60 -35.26
CA ASP A 221 7.99 5.92 -36.31
C ASP A 221 8.21 4.79 -37.34
N GLY A 222 7.82 3.55 -37.01
CA GLY A 222 8.05 2.35 -37.83
C GLY A 222 9.28 1.53 -37.45
N SER A 223 9.94 1.93 -36.36
CA SER A 223 10.91 1.14 -35.59
C SER A 223 10.20 0.27 -34.54
N VAL A 224 10.96 -0.42 -33.68
CA VAL A 224 10.46 -1.25 -32.57
C VAL A 224 11.53 -1.23 -31.49
N ASP A 225 11.14 -0.83 -30.28
CA ASP A 225 12.00 -0.66 -29.11
C ASP A 225 13.30 0.18 -29.36
N GLU A 226 13.28 1.19 -30.24
CA GLU A 226 14.49 1.97 -30.56
C GLU A 226 14.81 3.07 -29.54
N GLY A 227 16.05 3.58 -29.60
CA GLY A 227 16.66 4.36 -28.51
C GLY A 227 16.99 3.51 -27.26
N LEU A 228 16.13 2.56 -26.92
CA LEU A 228 16.34 1.58 -25.85
C LEU A 228 17.44 0.58 -26.23
N THR A 229 18.04 -0.03 -25.20
CA THR A 229 18.78 -1.29 -25.36
C THR A 229 18.02 -2.40 -24.67
N CYS A 230 17.06 -3.00 -25.36
CA CYS A 230 16.34 -4.19 -24.89
C CYS A 230 17.28 -5.38 -24.81
N THR A 231 17.95 -5.48 -23.67
CA THR A 231 18.70 -6.67 -23.27
C THR A 231 17.74 -7.73 -22.73
N PRO A 232 18.15 -9.01 -22.63
CA PRO A 232 17.33 -10.06 -22.03
C PRO A 232 16.90 -9.81 -20.57
N ASP A 233 17.46 -8.79 -19.91
CA ASP A 233 17.18 -8.42 -18.52
C ASP A 233 15.94 -7.50 -18.37
N ASN A 234 15.24 -7.14 -19.47
CA ASN A 234 13.91 -6.48 -19.45
C ASN A 234 12.74 -7.48 -19.50
N ASN A 235 13.00 -8.76 -19.20
CA ASN A 235 11.98 -9.79 -19.01
C ASN A 235 11.70 -9.98 -17.51
N THR A 236 11.49 -8.87 -16.80
CA THR A 236 11.19 -8.87 -15.36
C THR A 236 9.68 -8.69 -15.12
N THR A 237 9.21 -9.12 -13.95
CA THR A 237 7.77 -9.18 -13.64
C THR A 237 7.17 -7.85 -13.21
N ASN A 238 7.99 -6.81 -13.07
CA ASN A 238 7.58 -5.48 -12.59
C ASN A 238 7.91 -4.32 -13.54
N ASP A 239 8.50 -4.53 -14.73
CA ASP A 239 8.96 -3.39 -15.55
C ASP A 239 7.81 -2.46 -16.01
N ASN A 240 6.60 -2.99 -16.21
CA ASN A 240 5.39 -2.21 -16.46
C ASN A 240 4.89 -1.39 -15.24
N CYS A 241 5.51 -1.54 -14.07
CA CYS A 241 5.30 -0.73 -12.89
C CYS A 241 6.36 0.37 -12.70
N ILE A 242 7.42 0.34 -13.51
CA ILE A 242 8.64 1.15 -13.35
C ILE A 242 8.69 2.21 -14.46
N ILE A 243 8.62 3.48 -14.08
CA ILE A 243 8.70 4.63 -14.99
C ILE A 243 10.05 5.31 -14.81
N GLN A 244 10.72 5.64 -15.91
CA GLN A 244 11.97 6.40 -15.91
C GLN A 244 11.68 7.90 -15.76
N ILE A 245 12.43 8.58 -14.88
CA ILE A 245 12.26 10.02 -14.58
C ILE A 245 13.37 10.88 -15.20
N THR A 246 14.57 10.30 -15.39
CA THR A 246 15.70 10.96 -16.05
C THR A 246 16.34 10.07 -17.11
N ASP A 247 16.75 10.66 -18.22
CA ASP A 247 17.36 10.03 -19.40
C ASP A 247 18.75 10.64 -19.71
N ASP A 248 19.36 11.28 -18.71
CA ASP A 248 20.54 12.10 -18.88
C ASP A 248 21.82 11.27 -19.09
N SER A 249 22.80 11.84 -19.79
CA SER A 249 24.09 11.18 -20.09
C SER A 249 25.12 11.20 -18.95
N VAL A 250 24.64 11.36 -17.72
CA VAL A 250 25.41 11.59 -16.49
C VAL A 250 24.63 11.09 -15.29
N ASN A 251 25.32 10.70 -14.21
CA ASN A 251 24.65 10.19 -13.02
C ASN A 251 23.71 11.23 -12.39
N GLN A 252 22.58 10.74 -11.92
CA GLN A 252 21.73 11.37 -10.92
C GLN A 252 21.96 10.69 -9.56
N MET A 253 21.71 11.37 -8.43
CA MET A 253 21.95 10.83 -7.08
C MET A 253 20.95 11.30 -6.01
N ASN A 254 20.80 10.53 -4.93
CA ASN A 254 20.01 10.85 -3.74
C ASN A 254 18.59 11.39 -4.07
N PRO A 255 17.71 10.60 -4.70
CA PRO A 255 16.33 11.01 -4.92
C PRO A 255 15.54 11.08 -3.59
N ALA A 256 14.60 12.00 -3.50
CA ALA A 256 13.59 12.07 -2.45
C ALA A 256 12.22 12.47 -3.04
N ILE A 257 11.12 12.03 -2.44
CA ILE A 257 9.75 12.25 -2.95
C ILE A 257 8.79 12.79 -1.89
N TYR A 258 8.00 13.79 -2.27
CA TYR A 258 6.82 14.20 -1.52
C TYR A 258 5.67 14.52 -2.48
N GLY A 259 4.53 13.85 -2.30
CA GLY A 259 3.36 14.07 -3.16
C GLY A 259 3.66 13.70 -4.61
N ASP A 260 3.48 14.68 -5.48
CA ASP A 260 3.74 14.64 -6.92
C ASP A 260 5.15 15.12 -7.30
N LYS A 261 6.03 15.44 -6.35
CA LYS A 261 7.33 16.07 -6.60
C LYS A 261 8.49 15.17 -6.18
N ILE A 262 9.39 14.92 -7.12
CA ILE A 262 10.67 14.21 -6.92
C ILE A 262 11.78 15.24 -6.97
N VAL A 263 12.77 15.15 -6.07
CA VAL A 263 14.00 15.98 -6.08
C VAL A 263 15.23 15.10 -6.04
N TRP A 264 16.33 15.53 -6.67
CA TRP A 264 17.59 14.77 -6.73
C TRP A 264 18.80 15.67 -7.04
N GLU A 265 20.00 15.09 -6.94
CA GLU A 265 21.28 15.67 -7.35
C GLU A 265 21.58 15.38 -8.83
N ASP A 266 21.70 16.43 -9.63
CA ASP A 266 21.89 16.36 -11.08
C ASP A 266 23.27 16.89 -11.50
N TYR A 267 24.01 16.08 -12.26
CA TYR A 267 25.38 16.34 -12.73
C TYR A 267 25.46 16.83 -14.20
N THR A 268 24.35 17.18 -14.85
CA THR A 268 24.31 17.53 -16.30
C THR A 268 25.11 18.78 -16.64
N ASN A 269 25.00 19.80 -15.79
CA ASN A 269 25.51 21.14 -16.08
C ASN A 269 26.92 21.40 -15.54
N SER A 270 27.51 20.48 -14.77
CA SER A 270 28.65 20.75 -13.91
C SER A 270 29.30 19.47 -13.37
N SER A 271 30.60 19.52 -13.00
CA SER A 271 31.25 18.47 -12.19
C SER A 271 30.69 18.34 -10.78
N ASP A 272 30.09 19.44 -10.31
CA ASP A 272 29.49 19.59 -9.00
C ASP A 272 27.97 19.64 -9.15
N PRO A 273 27.21 18.78 -8.44
CA PRO A 273 25.78 18.61 -8.66
C PRO A 273 24.96 19.85 -8.29
N ASN A 274 23.82 19.99 -8.97
CA ASN A 274 22.77 20.96 -8.68
C ASN A 274 21.51 20.20 -8.24
N ILE A 275 20.62 20.83 -7.47
CA ILE A 275 19.33 20.22 -7.11
C ILE A 275 18.31 20.48 -8.22
N PHE A 276 17.68 19.40 -8.68
CA PHE A 276 16.56 19.44 -9.63
C PHE A 276 15.28 18.93 -8.98
N LEU A 277 14.15 19.26 -9.62
CA LEU A 277 12.82 18.78 -9.30
C LEU A 277 12.12 18.27 -10.57
N TYR A 278 11.37 17.19 -10.46
CA TYR A 278 10.39 16.74 -11.45
C TYR A 278 9.01 16.79 -10.80
N ASP A 279 8.07 17.44 -11.48
CA ASP A 279 6.67 17.45 -11.08
C ASP A 279 5.90 16.44 -11.93
N LEU A 280 5.44 15.35 -11.29
CA LEU A 280 4.69 14.26 -11.91
C LEU A 280 3.32 14.71 -12.44
N SER A 281 2.73 15.77 -11.86
CA SER A 281 1.41 16.26 -12.27
C SER A 281 1.47 17.09 -13.56
N THR A 282 2.56 17.83 -13.77
CA THR A 282 2.77 18.66 -14.98
C THR A 282 3.77 18.06 -15.96
N LYS A 283 4.42 16.93 -15.63
CA LYS A 283 5.49 16.28 -16.40
C LYS A 283 6.67 17.22 -16.71
N THR A 284 7.08 18.06 -15.75
CA THR A 284 8.11 19.10 -15.96
C THR A 284 9.33 18.98 -15.03
N LYS A 285 10.53 18.90 -15.62
CA LYS A 285 11.84 19.05 -14.96
C LYS A 285 12.16 20.55 -14.73
N LYS A 286 12.50 20.94 -13.50
CA LYS A 286 12.89 22.31 -13.07
C LYS A 286 14.20 22.25 -12.28
N GLN A 287 15.20 23.03 -12.69
CA GLN A 287 16.38 23.28 -11.87
C GLN A 287 16.01 24.18 -10.68
N ILE A 288 16.37 23.77 -9.46
CA ILE A 288 16.05 24.49 -8.21
C ILE A 288 17.22 25.40 -7.82
N THR A 289 18.45 24.89 -7.87
CA THR A 289 19.65 25.65 -7.51
C THR A 289 20.36 26.18 -8.76
N ILE A 290 20.71 27.47 -8.75
CA ILE A 290 21.40 28.16 -9.87
C ILE A 290 22.78 28.69 -9.48
N ASN A 291 23.29 28.28 -8.30
CA ASN A 291 24.59 28.67 -7.81
C ASN A 291 25.64 27.66 -8.32
N PRO A 292 26.75 28.08 -8.95
CA PRO A 292 27.73 27.17 -9.58
C PRO A 292 28.61 26.39 -8.58
N SER A 293 28.25 26.38 -7.30
CA SER A 293 28.87 25.56 -6.26
C SER A 293 28.19 24.20 -6.19
N ARG A 294 28.75 23.27 -5.42
CA ARG A 294 28.12 21.97 -5.15
C ARG A 294 26.86 22.11 -4.29
N GLN A 295 25.78 21.44 -4.68
CA GLN A 295 24.60 21.19 -3.84
C GLN A 295 24.27 19.69 -3.78
N THR A 296 24.08 19.15 -2.57
CA THR A 296 23.84 17.72 -2.33
C THR A 296 22.84 17.46 -1.20
N LYS A 297 22.38 16.21 -1.09
CA LYS A 297 21.40 15.72 -0.10
C LYS A 297 20.12 16.55 -0.07
N PRO A 298 19.33 16.55 -1.17
CA PRO A 298 18.02 17.16 -1.16
C PRO A 298 17.04 16.35 -0.30
N ALA A 299 16.20 17.03 0.47
CA ALA A 299 15.01 16.47 1.09
C ALA A 299 13.82 17.41 0.87
N ILE A 300 12.60 16.85 0.79
CA ILE A 300 11.39 17.61 0.42
C ILE A 300 10.23 17.32 1.37
N TYR A 301 9.50 18.37 1.76
CA TYR A 301 8.21 18.26 2.43
C TYR A 301 7.26 19.36 1.94
N GLY A 302 6.12 18.97 1.38
CA GLY A 302 5.12 19.92 0.87
C GLY A 302 5.67 20.80 -0.26
N ASP A 303 5.77 22.09 0.02
CA ASP A 303 6.30 23.13 -0.87
C ASP A 303 7.77 23.50 -0.58
N LYS A 304 8.46 22.80 0.32
CA LYS A 304 9.82 23.13 0.77
C LYS A 304 10.82 22.04 0.41
N ILE A 305 11.92 22.46 -0.20
CA ILE A 305 13.10 21.62 -0.49
C ILE A 305 14.26 22.14 0.35
N VAL A 306 15.00 21.28 1.03
CA VAL A 306 16.24 21.60 1.75
C VAL A 306 17.43 20.84 1.15
N TRP A 307 18.63 21.41 1.23
CA TRP A 307 19.87 20.76 0.77
C TRP A 307 21.12 21.31 1.47
N ILE A 308 22.23 20.60 1.31
CA ILE A 308 23.59 21.01 1.68
C ILE A 308 24.19 21.83 0.52
N ASP A 309 24.68 23.04 0.79
CA ASP A 309 25.24 23.95 -0.23
C ASP A 309 26.66 24.39 0.12
N GLU A 310 27.64 24.16 -0.76
CA GLU A 310 29.05 24.47 -0.50
C GLU A 310 29.45 25.90 -0.95
N ARG A 311 28.50 26.78 -1.32
CA ARG A 311 28.83 28.13 -1.85
C ARG A 311 29.65 29.02 -0.91
N ASN A 312 29.64 28.74 0.39
CA ASN A 312 30.44 29.44 1.39
C ASN A 312 31.75 28.72 1.76
N LYS A 313 32.12 27.67 1.00
CA LYS A 313 33.29 26.75 1.18
C LYS A 313 33.19 25.78 2.35
N GLN A 314 32.21 25.98 3.22
CA GLN A 314 31.72 24.99 4.17
C GLN A 314 30.35 24.53 3.65
N PRO A 315 29.93 23.29 3.92
CA PRO A 315 28.57 22.85 3.65
C PRO A 315 27.61 23.53 4.64
N ASP A 316 26.80 24.45 4.12
CA ASP A 316 25.73 25.18 4.82
C ASP A 316 24.36 24.55 4.49
N ILE A 317 23.34 24.74 5.33
CA ILE A 317 21.97 24.30 4.98
C ILE A 317 21.19 25.45 4.31
N TYR A 318 20.61 25.15 3.14
CA TYR A 318 19.74 26.04 2.38
C TYR A 318 18.36 25.41 2.16
N MET A 319 17.37 26.25 1.83
CA MET A 319 16.00 25.86 1.52
C MET A 319 15.48 26.65 0.31
N TYR A 320 14.61 26.03 -0.50
CA TYR A 320 13.79 26.68 -1.52
C TYR A 320 12.31 26.51 -1.16
N ASP A 321 11.57 27.60 -1.17
CA ASP A 321 10.12 27.63 -1.04
C ASP A 321 9.49 27.69 -2.44
N LEU A 322 8.79 26.63 -2.84
CA LEU A 322 8.12 26.49 -4.14
C LEU A 322 6.89 27.39 -4.26
N SER A 323 6.26 27.78 -3.14
CA SER A 323 5.07 28.64 -3.13
C SER A 323 5.43 30.10 -3.41
N THR A 324 6.55 30.58 -2.85
CA THR A 324 7.06 31.94 -3.06
C THR A 324 8.08 32.03 -4.20
N ASN A 325 8.66 30.89 -4.60
CA ASN A 325 9.84 30.77 -5.47
C ASN A 325 11.08 31.52 -4.93
N THR A 326 11.30 31.46 -3.60
CA THR A 326 12.45 32.10 -2.93
C THR A 326 13.38 31.09 -2.27
N GLU A 327 14.68 31.28 -2.48
CA GLU A 327 15.74 30.63 -1.70
C GLU A 327 15.90 31.31 -0.32
N LYS A 328 16.16 30.51 0.73
CA LYS A 328 16.44 30.93 2.10
C LYS A 328 17.66 30.18 2.64
N LEU A 329 18.65 30.91 3.14
CA LEU A 329 19.70 30.37 4.00
C LEU A 329 19.10 29.94 5.34
N ILE A 330 19.36 28.71 5.79
CA ILE A 330 18.88 28.19 7.08
C ILE A 330 19.95 28.39 8.16
N THR A 331 21.19 27.97 7.91
CA THR A 331 22.33 28.24 8.78
C THR A 331 23.65 28.27 7.99
N ASN A 332 24.59 29.11 8.42
CA ASN A 332 25.92 29.30 7.82
C ASN A 332 27.02 29.25 8.88
N ASN A 333 27.03 28.19 9.69
CA ASN A 333 28.01 28.07 10.75
C ASN A 333 29.39 27.72 10.15
N PRO A 334 30.52 28.34 10.58
CA PRO A 334 31.86 28.09 9.99
C PRO A 334 32.46 26.67 10.11
N TYR A 335 31.63 25.68 10.43
CA TYR A 335 31.94 24.25 10.46
C TYR A 335 31.10 23.53 9.39
N TYR A 336 30.83 22.24 9.52
CA TYR A 336 30.09 21.48 8.52
C TYR A 336 28.66 21.26 8.99
N GLN A 337 27.67 21.45 8.12
CA GLN A 337 26.28 21.06 8.36
C GLN A 337 25.86 20.04 7.29
N LEU A 338 25.39 18.87 7.72
CA LEU A 338 25.20 17.68 6.88
C LEU A 338 23.84 17.03 7.09
N ASP A 339 23.49 16.16 6.14
CA ASP A 339 22.31 15.28 6.12
C ASP A 339 21.03 15.93 6.68
N PRO A 340 20.48 16.94 5.96
CA PRO A 340 19.30 17.67 6.39
C PRO A 340 17.99 16.89 6.12
N ALA A 341 17.09 16.89 7.10
CA ALA A 341 15.72 16.39 6.95
C ALA A 341 14.69 17.48 7.29
N ILE A 342 13.48 17.36 6.75
CA ILE A 342 12.42 18.37 6.90
C ILE A 342 11.05 17.72 7.14
N TYR A 343 10.28 18.28 8.08
CA TYR A 343 8.87 17.97 8.28
C TYR A 343 8.10 19.24 8.65
N ASP A 344 7.02 19.55 7.90
CA ASP A 344 6.19 20.74 8.09
C ASP A 344 7.00 22.05 8.09
N ASN A 345 7.20 22.67 9.26
CA ASN A 345 7.95 23.90 9.46
C ASN A 345 9.28 23.68 10.19
N LYS A 346 9.70 22.43 10.39
CA LYS A 346 10.91 22.06 11.14
C LYS A 346 11.94 21.43 10.20
N ILE A 347 13.15 21.97 10.19
CA ILE A 347 14.31 21.41 9.48
C ILE A 347 15.32 20.96 10.53
N VAL A 348 15.89 19.75 10.39
CA VAL A 348 16.96 19.22 11.25
C VAL A 348 18.19 18.87 10.41
N TRP A 349 19.37 18.87 11.03
CA TRP A 349 20.63 18.50 10.38
C TRP A 349 21.69 18.07 11.41
N GLU A 350 22.70 17.35 10.95
CA GLU A 350 23.93 17.07 11.70
C GLU A 350 24.86 18.29 11.64
N ASP A 351 25.35 18.77 12.78
CA ASP A 351 26.13 20.00 12.88
C ASP A 351 27.47 19.79 13.61
N LYS A 352 28.56 20.03 12.89
CA LYS A 352 29.94 19.82 13.37
C LYS A 352 30.54 21.06 14.07
N ARG A 353 29.73 22.00 14.57
CA ARG A 353 30.21 23.24 15.23
C ARG A 353 30.78 23.06 16.64
N ASN A 354 30.61 21.90 17.26
CA ASN A 354 31.05 21.61 18.62
C ASN A 354 32.24 20.62 18.63
N ILE A 355 32.48 19.94 19.76
CA ILE A 355 33.56 18.94 19.90
C ILE A 355 33.10 17.58 19.39
N SER A 356 31.85 17.24 19.72
CA SER A 356 31.00 16.25 19.09
C SER A 356 30.26 16.86 17.91
N ASP A 357 29.76 16.00 17.02
CA ASP A 357 28.71 16.35 16.08
C ASP A 357 27.36 16.31 16.81
N ASP A 358 26.48 17.29 16.60
CA ASP A 358 25.19 17.40 17.29
C ASP A 358 24.02 17.51 16.30
N ILE A 359 22.82 17.11 16.73
CA ILE A 359 21.61 17.43 15.97
C ILE A 359 21.17 18.87 16.29
N PHE A 360 20.99 19.67 15.24
CA PHE A 360 20.39 21.00 15.30
C PHE A 360 19.04 21.03 14.58
N MET A 361 18.24 22.05 14.87
CA MET A 361 16.93 22.29 14.27
C MET A 361 16.73 23.77 13.97
N PHE A 362 16.07 24.09 12.87
CA PHE A 362 15.49 25.39 12.56
C PHE A 362 13.97 25.28 12.49
N ASP A 363 13.28 26.11 13.26
CA ASP A 363 11.83 26.27 13.19
C ASP A 363 11.51 27.48 12.30
N LEU A 364 10.88 27.24 11.15
CA LEU A 364 10.49 28.24 10.17
C LEU A 364 9.35 29.14 10.65
N SER A 365 8.50 28.66 11.57
CA SER A 365 7.33 29.39 12.08
C SER A 365 7.71 30.45 13.11
N THR A 366 8.72 30.16 13.94
CA THR A 366 9.31 31.10 14.91
C THR A 366 10.55 31.81 14.36
N ASN A 367 11.14 31.28 13.27
CA ASN A 367 12.41 31.68 12.69
C ASN A 367 13.57 31.63 13.71
N THR A 368 13.70 30.51 14.43
CA THR A 368 14.77 30.27 15.41
C THR A 368 15.54 28.98 15.16
N GLU A 369 16.87 29.05 15.29
CA GLU A 369 17.77 27.89 15.37
C GLU A 369 17.84 27.39 16.83
N ARG A 370 17.90 26.07 17.03
CA ARG A 370 17.99 25.38 18.32
C ARG A 370 18.93 24.17 18.21
N ARG A 371 19.84 23.99 19.17
CA ARG A 371 20.55 22.73 19.43
C ARG A 371 19.59 21.72 20.07
N ILE A 372 19.53 20.48 19.57
CA ILE A 372 18.65 19.42 20.07
C ILE A 372 19.39 18.53 21.06
N THR A 373 20.57 18.03 20.67
CA THR A 373 21.42 17.16 21.50
C THR A 373 22.60 17.94 22.07
N ASP A 374 23.06 17.63 23.28
CA ASP A 374 24.22 18.31 23.89
C ASP A 374 25.29 17.37 24.47
N ASN A 375 25.33 16.13 23.97
CA ASN A 375 26.21 15.07 24.47
C ASN A 375 27.67 15.25 24.01
N ILE A 376 28.59 14.50 24.62
CA ILE A 376 30.04 14.52 24.33
C ILE A 376 30.47 13.52 23.24
N TYR A 377 29.55 12.66 22.83
CA TYR A 377 29.67 11.74 21.70
C TYR A 377 28.99 12.36 20.48
N SER A 378 29.32 11.94 19.27
CA SER A 378 28.68 12.44 18.05
C SER A 378 27.29 11.82 17.85
N GLN A 379 26.35 12.65 17.39
CA GLN A 379 25.06 12.30 16.81
C GLN A 379 25.06 12.60 15.31
N GLY A 380 24.34 11.81 14.51
CA GLY A 380 24.26 11.98 13.06
C GLY A 380 22.98 11.43 12.41
N ASP A 381 22.88 11.57 11.09
CA ASP A 381 21.78 11.10 10.22
C ASP A 381 20.35 11.29 10.80
N PRO A 382 19.93 12.55 11.08
CA PRO A 382 18.68 12.83 11.76
C PRO A 382 17.44 12.73 10.85
N ALA A 383 16.40 12.04 11.32
CA ALA A 383 15.07 12.05 10.69
C ALA A 383 14.01 12.68 11.61
N ILE A 384 12.92 13.18 11.05
CA ILE A 384 11.90 13.96 11.79
C ILE A 384 10.47 13.68 11.30
N TYR A 385 9.55 13.46 12.26
CA TYR A 385 8.12 13.38 11.98
C TYR A 385 7.30 14.06 13.09
N GLY A 386 6.50 15.06 12.73
CA GLY A 386 5.66 15.79 13.67
C GLY A 386 6.50 16.55 14.70
N ASP A 387 6.47 16.08 15.96
CA ASP A 387 7.25 16.60 17.08
C ASP A 387 8.37 15.65 17.54
N LYS A 388 8.64 14.57 16.80
CA LYS A 388 9.68 13.57 17.10
C LYS A 388 10.88 13.74 16.15
N ILE A 389 12.08 13.83 16.70
CA ILE A 389 13.36 13.79 15.96
C ILE A 389 14.11 12.52 16.40
N VAL A 390 14.64 11.73 15.48
CA VAL A 390 15.46 10.53 15.74
C VAL A 390 16.83 10.65 15.11
N TRP A 391 17.84 9.97 15.65
CA TRP A 391 19.23 9.98 15.14
C TRP A 391 20.02 8.74 15.58
N GLU A 392 21.17 8.51 14.93
CA GLU A 392 22.18 7.55 15.37
C GLU A 392 23.18 8.20 16.36
N ASP A 393 23.50 7.52 17.46
CA ASP A 393 24.25 8.11 18.57
C ASP A 393 25.44 7.26 19.05
N SER A 394 26.66 7.79 18.89
CA SER A 394 27.90 7.08 19.22
C SER A 394 28.20 6.92 20.73
N ARG A 395 27.25 7.25 21.61
CA ARG A 395 27.27 6.93 23.05
C ARG A 395 27.54 5.45 23.35
N GLY A 396 27.16 4.56 22.44
CA GLY A 396 27.40 3.11 22.52
C GLY A 396 28.87 2.68 22.56
N GLY A 397 29.79 3.57 22.16
CA GLY A 397 31.23 3.37 22.28
C GLY A 397 31.75 2.15 21.51
N LEU A 398 32.67 1.39 22.10
CA LEU A 398 33.26 0.21 21.44
C LEU A 398 32.48 -1.10 21.62
N GLU A 399 31.36 -1.09 22.37
CA GLU A 399 30.59 -2.31 22.69
C GLU A 399 29.26 -2.38 21.91
N THR A 400 28.61 -1.25 21.62
CA THR A 400 27.48 -1.19 20.66
C THR A 400 27.78 -0.30 19.44
N GLY A 401 28.68 0.68 19.53
CA GLY A 401 28.94 1.61 18.43
C GLY A 401 27.95 2.75 18.47
N TYR A 402 26.95 2.71 17.58
CA TYR A 402 25.81 3.62 17.60
C TYR A 402 24.56 2.92 18.16
N ASP A 403 23.83 3.65 19.00
CA ASP A 403 22.49 3.34 19.52
C ASP A 403 21.47 4.28 18.84
N ILE A 404 20.15 3.99 18.89
CA ILE A 404 19.12 4.94 18.42
C ILE A 404 18.50 5.72 19.59
N TYR A 405 18.48 7.04 19.44
CA TYR A 405 17.82 7.96 20.37
C TYR A 405 16.75 8.81 19.65
N MET A 406 15.89 9.43 20.45
CA MET A 406 14.82 10.33 20.00
C MET A 406 14.73 11.56 20.91
N PHE A 407 14.40 12.72 20.35
CA PHE A 407 13.94 13.89 21.08
C PHE A 407 12.46 14.12 20.78
N ASP A 408 11.66 14.13 21.84
CA ASP A 408 10.25 14.55 21.78
C ASP A 408 10.17 16.04 22.09
N LEU A 409 9.88 16.86 21.07
CA LEU A 409 9.72 18.31 21.18
C LEU A 409 8.50 18.70 22.02
N SER A 410 7.48 17.83 22.12
CA SER A 410 6.23 18.12 22.83
C SER A 410 6.37 17.99 24.35
N THR A 411 7.15 17.01 24.83
CA THR A 411 7.49 16.87 26.26
C THR A 411 8.87 17.43 26.62
N ASN A 412 9.67 17.81 25.62
CA ASN A 412 11.05 18.29 25.72
C ASN A 412 11.98 17.30 26.46
N ASN A 413 11.92 16.02 26.05
CA ASN A 413 12.76 14.95 26.61
C ASN A 413 13.55 14.24 25.51
N GLU A 414 14.78 13.87 25.85
CA GLU A 414 15.54 12.84 25.13
C GLU A 414 15.15 11.45 25.65
N ILE A 415 15.03 10.49 24.74
CA ILE A 415 14.57 9.12 25.00
C ILE A 415 15.49 8.16 24.24
N LEU A 416 16.05 7.17 24.94
CA LEU A 416 16.72 6.02 24.31
C LEU A 416 15.67 5.10 23.70
N ILE A 417 15.78 4.83 22.39
CA ILE A 417 14.86 3.93 21.66
C ILE A 417 15.37 2.50 21.71
N ILE A 418 16.63 2.28 21.28
CA ILE A 418 17.28 0.98 21.36
C ILE A 418 18.77 1.13 21.69
N ASN A 419 19.23 0.27 22.60
CA ASN A 419 20.64 -0.05 22.83
C ASN A 419 20.72 -1.58 22.75
N ALA A 420 21.36 -2.09 21.70
CA ALA A 420 21.55 -3.52 21.49
C ALA A 420 23.01 -3.81 21.08
N PRO A 421 23.49 -5.07 21.17
CA PRO A 421 24.86 -5.40 20.78
C PRO A 421 25.11 -5.09 19.30
N MET A 422 26.32 -4.62 18.96
CA MET A 422 26.63 -4.08 17.62
C MET A 422 25.80 -2.83 17.28
N THR A 423 26.06 -2.24 16.11
CA THR A 423 25.58 -0.91 15.71
C THR A 423 24.14 -0.92 15.20
N GLN A 424 23.35 0.01 15.72
CA GLN A 424 22.09 0.50 15.16
C GLN A 424 22.29 1.91 14.59
N LYS A 425 21.82 2.16 13.37
CA LYS A 425 22.14 3.41 12.64
C LYS A 425 21.12 3.73 11.53
N ARG A 426 21.27 4.88 10.86
CA ARG A 426 20.46 5.31 9.69
C ARG A 426 18.96 5.20 9.90
N THR A 427 18.41 6.14 10.66
CA THR A 427 17.00 6.15 11.05
C THR A 427 16.07 6.77 10.01
N ASP A 428 14.84 6.27 9.95
CA ASP A 428 13.71 6.98 9.34
C ASP A 428 12.44 6.80 10.19
N ILE A 429 11.48 7.73 10.10
CA ILE A 429 10.35 7.80 11.04
C ILE A 429 9.04 8.23 10.38
N TYR A 430 7.96 7.46 10.63
CA TYR A 430 6.60 7.81 10.25
C TYR A 430 5.62 7.60 11.41
N GLY A 431 4.97 8.66 11.87
CA GLY A 431 3.98 8.60 12.95
C GLY A 431 4.59 8.19 14.28
N ASP A 432 4.34 6.94 14.68
CA ASP A 432 4.88 6.29 15.88
C ASP A 432 5.85 5.13 15.55
N LYS A 433 6.24 4.98 14.27
CA LYS A 433 7.12 3.91 13.78
C LYS A 433 8.49 4.46 13.40
N ILE A 434 9.56 3.87 13.93
CA ILE A 434 10.96 4.19 13.60
C ILE A 434 11.61 2.97 12.95
N VAL A 435 12.21 3.12 11.77
CA VAL A 435 13.03 2.07 11.13
C VAL A 435 14.52 2.42 11.22
N TYR A 436 15.37 1.39 11.27
CA TYR A 436 16.83 1.53 11.34
C TYR A 436 17.55 0.30 10.79
N GLU A 437 18.81 0.48 10.37
CA GLU A 437 19.75 -0.61 10.10
C GLU A 437 20.32 -1.15 11.43
N ASP A 438 20.44 -2.47 11.56
CA ASP A 438 21.07 -3.12 12.71
C ASP A 438 22.07 -4.20 12.27
N THR A 439 23.18 -4.34 13.01
CA THR A 439 24.26 -5.31 12.74
C THR A 439 24.37 -6.46 13.76
N ARG A 440 23.44 -6.57 14.72
CA ARG A 440 23.49 -7.55 15.81
C ARG A 440 23.54 -9.02 15.37
N ASN A 441 23.13 -9.33 14.14
CA ASN A 441 23.13 -10.67 13.55
C ASN A 441 24.34 -10.97 12.62
N GLY A 442 25.19 -9.98 12.34
CA GLY A 442 26.43 -10.12 11.57
C GLY A 442 26.35 -9.64 10.10
N ASN A 443 25.14 -9.54 9.55
CA ASN A 443 24.76 -8.76 8.38
C ASN A 443 24.08 -7.44 8.82
N PHE A 444 23.81 -6.53 7.89
CA PHE A 444 22.82 -5.47 8.13
C PHE A 444 21.42 -6.05 7.92
N ASP A 445 20.54 -5.93 8.92
CA ASP A 445 19.11 -6.17 8.82
C ASP A 445 18.34 -4.84 8.96
N ILE A 446 17.09 -4.80 8.51
CA ILE A 446 16.16 -3.73 8.87
C ILE A 446 15.36 -4.12 10.12
N TYR A 447 15.26 -3.20 11.07
CA TYR A 447 14.41 -3.30 12.25
C TYR A 447 13.38 -2.16 12.28
N LEU A 448 12.30 -2.40 13.01
CA LEU A 448 11.23 -1.45 13.32
C LEU A 448 11.08 -1.37 14.85
N TYR A 449 11.03 -0.15 15.38
CA TYR A 449 10.53 0.13 16.73
C TYR A 449 9.17 0.83 16.64
N ASP A 450 8.18 0.31 17.34
CA ASP A 450 6.86 0.91 17.49
C ASP A 450 6.76 1.60 18.86
N LEU A 451 6.61 2.93 18.84
CA LEU A 451 6.54 3.79 20.03
C LEU A 451 5.19 3.68 20.76
N ALA A 452 4.11 3.31 20.05
CA ALA A 452 2.77 3.21 20.63
C ALA A 452 2.58 1.92 21.42
N THR A 453 3.22 0.82 21.00
CA THR A 453 3.28 -0.45 21.73
C THR A 453 4.53 -0.60 22.61
N ASN A 454 5.55 0.24 22.40
CA ASN A 454 6.88 0.13 22.99
C ASN A 454 7.51 -1.26 22.70
N SER A 455 7.58 -1.64 21.42
CA SER A 455 8.08 -2.95 20.99
C SER A 455 8.93 -2.91 19.72
N GLU A 456 9.97 -3.74 19.69
CA GLU A 456 10.86 -3.96 18.55
C GLU A 456 10.37 -5.15 17.69
N LYS A 457 10.53 -5.03 16.36
CA LYS A 457 10.31 -6.08 15.36
C LYS A 457 11.46 -6.09 14.35
N ARG A 458 12.15 -7.22 14.19
CA ARG A 458 13.04 -7.46 13.02
C ARG A 458 12.18 -7.56 11.77
N ILE A 459 12.49 -6.78 10.73
CA ILE A 459 11.74 -6.74 9.46
C ILE A 459 12.34 -7.70 8.45
N THR A 460 13.67 -7.75 8.33
CA THR A 460 14.39 -8.65 7.41
C THR A 460 15.21 -9.67 8.21
N ASP A 461 15.15 -10.95 7.82
CA ASP A 461 15.93 -12.03 8.46
C ASP A 461 16.83 -12.83 7.50
N ASN A 462 16.95 -12.33 6.27
CA ASN A 462 17.75 -12.88 5.19
C ASN A 462 19.27 -12.82 5.51
N PRO A 463 20.10 -13.82 5.10
CA PRO A 463 21.53 -13.85 5.43
C PRO A 463 22.41 -12.85 4.67
N TYR A 464 21.86 -12.11 3.70
CA TYR A 464 22.55 -11.02 2.99
C TYR A 464 22.23 -9.66 3.64
N GLY A 465 22.85 -8.58 3.18
CA GLY A 465 22.64 -7.25 3.79
C GLY A 465 21.40 -6.52 3.25
N GLN A 466 20.63 -5.92 4.15
CA GLN A 466 19.59 -4.93 3.82
C GLN A 466 19.93 -3.58 4.43
N TRP A 467 19.70 -2.49 3.69
CA TRP A 467 20.18 -1.15 4.08
C TRP A 467 19.34 -0.02 3.46
N ALA A 468 19.59 1.23 3.88
CA ALA A 468 18.85 2.43 3.46
C ALA A 468 17.31 2.28 3.55
N ALA A 469 16.81 1.96 4.75
CA ALA A 469 15.39 1.82 4.98
C ALA A 469 14.66 3.18 5.00
N LYS A 470 13.50 3.25 4.33
CA LYS A 470 12.54 4.38 4.39
C LYS A 470 11.13 3.88 4.69
N ILE A 471 10.32 4.68 5.37
CA ILE A 471 8.99 4.28 5.85
C ILE A 471 7.89 5.31 5.55
N TYR A 472 6.79 4.85 4.95
CA TYR A 472 5.56 5.63 4.80
C TYR A 472 4.33 4.80 5.18
N GLY A 473 3.58 5.26 6.18
CA GLY A 473 2.35 4.61 6.64
C GLY A 473 2.61 3.24 7.26
N ASP A 474 2.31 2.20 6.49
CA ASP A 474 2.54 0.79 6.82
C ASP A 474 3.53 0.11 5.86
N LYS A 475 4.17 0.85 4.95
CA LYS A 475 5.16 0.33 4.00
C LYS A 475 6.58 0.74 4.39
N ILE A 476 7.50 -0.21 4.40
CA ILE A 476 8.95 0.01 4.57
C ILE A 476 9.65 -0.42 3.27
N VAL A 477 10.50 0.42 2.70
CA VAL A 477 11.34 0.09 1.53
C VAL A 477 12.81 0.09 1.90
N TYR A 478 13.62 -0.73 1.24
CA TYR A 478 15.05 -0.87 1.52
C TYR A 478 15.81 -1.46 0.32
N ASN A 479 17.12 -1.21 0.28
CA ASN A 479 18.07 -1.98 -0.52
C ASN A 479 18.18 -3.41 0.02
N ASP A 480 18.29 -4.40 -0.86
CA ASP A 480 18.71 -5.77 -0.50
C ASP A 480 19.72 -6.33 -1.53
N ILE A 481 20.79 -6.99 -1.06
CA ILE A 481 21.81 -7.62 -1.92
C ILE A 481 21.67 -9.15 -2.07
N ARG A 482 20.54 -9.75 -1.65
CA ARG A 482 20.33 -11.22 -1.68
C ARG A 482 20.44 -11.88 -3.06
N ASN A 483 20.30 -11.10 -4.15
CA ASN A 483 20.33 -11.60 -5.53
C ASN A 483 21.67 -11.38 -6.25
N SER A 484 22.71 -10.91 -5.56
CA SER A 484 24.05 -10.55 -6.07
C SER A 484 24.15 -9.20 -6.79
N ASN A 485 23.03 -8.61 -7.20
CA ASN A 485 22.85 -7.17 -7.40
C ASN A 485 22.18 -6.55 -6.16
N ASN A 486 22.14 -5.22 -6.05
CA ASN A 486 21.19 -4.53 -5.17
C ASN A 486 19.84 -4.48 -5.88
N ASP A 487 18.77 -4.89 -5.21
CA ASP A 487 17.38 -4.62 -5.59
C ASP A 487 16.76 -3.63 -4.59
N ILE A 488 15.63 -3.02 -4.96
CA ILE A 488 14.69 -2.47 -3.99
C ILE A 488 13.70 -3.56 -3.56
N TYR A 489 13.48 -3.68 -2.26
CA TYR A 489 12.45 -4.50 -1.63
C TYR A 489 11.49 -3.62 -0.82
N MET A 490 10.28 -4.14 -0.60
CA MET A 490 9.25 -3.52 0.21
C MET A 490 8.64 -4.55 1.18
N PHE A 491 8.49 -4.16 2.44
CA PHE A 491 7.74 -4.88 3.46
C PHE A 491 6.48 -4.10 3.83
N ASP A 492 5.32 -4.74 3.78
CA ASP A 492 4.05 -4.17 4.26
C ASP A 492 3.69 -4.72 5.64
N LEU A 493 3.49 -3.80 6.58
CA LEU A 493 3.22 -4.07 8.00
C LEU A 493 1.77 -4.48 8.26
N SER A 494 0.84 -4.16 7.36
CA SER A 494 -0.59 -4.47 7.48
C SER A 494 -0.90 -5.91 7.04
N THR A 495 -0.24 -6.39 5.99
CA THR A 495 -0.31 -7.78 5.51
C THR A 495 0.76 -8.69 6.14
N ASN A 496 1.86 -8.10 6.63
CA ASN A 496 3.09 -8.79 7.03
C ASN A 496 3.70 -9.60 5.86
N THR A 497 3.83 -8.97 4.69
CA THR A 497 4.41 -9.58 3.48
C THR A 497 5.56 -8.75 2.90
N GLU A 498 6.53 -9.44 2.28
CA GLU A 498 7.65 -8.84 1.55
C GLU A 498 7.43 -9.00 0.03
N LYS A 499 7.74 -7.96 -0.75
CA LYS A 499 7.74 -7.94 -2.23
C LYS A 499 9.09 -7.42 -2.74
N ARG A 500 9.69 -8.12 -3.72
CA ARG A 500 10.79 -7.60 -4.54
C ARG A 500 10.20 -6.54 -5.49
N VAL A 501 10.64 -5.29 -5.38
CA VAL A 501 10.09 -4.14 -6.13
C VAL A 501 10.77 -4.00 -7.47
N THR A 502 12.10 -4.15 -7.51
CA THR A 502 12.88 -4.22 -8.76
C THR A 502 13.48 -5.61 -8.91
N ASP A 503 13.32 -6.23 -10.08
CA ASP A 503 13.74 -7.62 -10.31
C ASP A 503 14.76 -7.84 -11.44
N SER A 504 15.43 -6.77 -11.88
CA SER A 504 16.49 -6.78 -12.90
C SER A 504 17.78 -7.50 -12.45
N GLN A 505 18.82 -7.45 -13.28
CA GLN A 505 20.20 -7.87 -12.95
C GLN A 505 21.14 -6.69 -12.69
N ILE A 506 20.60 -5.47 -12.66
CA ILE A 506 21.32 -4.22 -12.44
C ILE A 506 21.21 -3.81 -10.98
N ASN A 507 22.09 -2.93 -10.49
CA ASN A 507 21.91 -2.37 -9.16
C ASN A 507 20.81 -1.30 -9.16
N GLU A 508 19.85 -1.45 -8.25
CA GLU A 508 18.91 -0.43 -7.84
C GLU A 508 19.14 -0.05 -6.37
N VAL A 509 19.18 1.25 -6.06
CA VAL A 509 19.65 1.79 -4.78
C VAL A 509 18.95 3.10 -4.39
N GLU A 510 19.22 3.58 -3.18
CA GLU A 510 18.80 4.92 -2.71
C GLU A 510 17.25 5.09 -2.80
N PRO A 511 16.44 4.18 -2.22
CA PRO A 511 14.98 4.28 -2.30
C PRO A 511 14.42 5.36 -1.35
N ASP A 512 13.33 5.99 -1.76
CA ASP A 512 12.46 6.80 -0.91
C ASP A 512 10.98 6.58 -1.27
N ILE A 513 10.06 6.75 -0.33
CA ILE A 513 8.66 6.33 -0.48
C ILE A 513 7.64 7.38 -0.02
N TYR A 514 6.64 7.63 -0.88
CA TYR A 514 5.47 8.44 -0.55
C TYR A 514 4.17 7.77 -1.05
N GLU A 515 3.25 7.48 -0.13
CA GLU A 515 1.96 6.81 -0.37
C GLU A 515 2.05 5.43 -1.06
N ASN A 516 2.04 5.44 -2.39
CA ASN A 516 2.00 4.30 -3.30
C ASN A 516 3.13 4.38 -4.34
N ARG A 517 4.08 5.30 -4.17
CA ARG A 517 5.19 5.55 -5.09
C ARG A 517 6.52 5.39 -4.38
N ILE A 518 7.43 4.65 -5.00
CA ILE A 518 8.81 4.46 -4.53
C ILE A 518 9.74 5.05 -5.58
N VAL A 519 10.47 6.11 -5.26
CA VAL A 519 11.56 6.58 -6.13
C VAL A 519 12.83 5.84 -5.78
N PHE A 520 13.67 5.58 -6.76
CA PHE A 520 14.96 4.91 -6.58
C PHE A 520 15.90 5.27 -7.73
N ARG A 521 17.17 4.89 -7.57
CA ARG A 521 18.23 5.09 -8.55
C ARG A 521 18.61 3.75 -9.19
N SER A 522 18.77 3.68 -10.52
CA SER A 522 19.16 2.46 -11.24
C SER A 522 20.19 2.73 -12.34
N TRP A 523 21.11 1.78 -12.56
CA TRP A 523 22.13 1.85 -13.62
C TRP A 523 21.70 1.22 -14.96
N ARG A 524 20.39 0.96 -15.17
CA ARG A 524 19.86 0.31 -16.39
C ARG A 524 20.40 0.96 -17.68
N ASN A 525 20.51 2.29 -17.70
CA ASN A 525 20.99 3.08 -18.83
C ASN A 525 22.48 3.48 -18.72
N ARG A 526 23.32 2.66 -18.07
CA ARG A 526 24.78 2.81 -17.84
C ARG A 526 25.18 3.94 -16.89
N HIS A 527 24.41 5.03 -16.86
CA HIS A 527 24.44 6.06 -15.83
C HIS A 527 23.41 5.73 -14.75
N GLY A 528 23.62 6.21 -13.53
CA GLY A 528 22.69 5.98 -12.42
C GLY A 528 21.54 6.97 -12.50
N GLU A 529 20.46 6.61 -13.18
CA GLU A 529 19.28 7.44 -13.43
C GLU A 529 18.20 7.27 -12.35
N ILE A 530 17.27 8.23 -12.27
CA ILE A 530 16.13 8.17 -11.35
C ILE A 530 14.95 7.47 -12.01
N PHE A 531 14.34 6.55 -11.28
CA PHE A 531 13.14 5.81 -11.65
C PHE A 531 12.10 5.90 -10.52
N ILE A 532 10.84 5.60 -10.84
CA ILE A 532 9.74 5.48 -9.88
C ILE A 532 8.99 4.17 -10.11
N TYR A 533 8.67 3.46 -9.03
CA TYR A 533 7.70 2.37 -9.02
C TYR A 533 6.36 2.92 -8.56
N ASP A 534 5.29 2.75 -9.33
CA ASP A 534 3.96 3.23 -8.97
C ASP A 534 2.96 2.07 -8.75
N MET A 535 2.57 1.86 -7.50
CA MET A 535 1.62 0.81 -7.08
C MET A 535 0.17 1.11 -7.49
N SER A 536 -0.14 2.31 -8.01
CA SER A 536 -1.47 2.64 -8.53
C SER A 536 -1.74 2.07 -9.93
N ILE A 537 -0.69 1.65 -10.64
CA ILE A 537 -0.79 0.96 -11.94
C ILE A 537 -1.43 -0.43 -11.71
N PRO A 538 -2.42 -0.86 -12.53
CA PRO A 538 -3.06 -2.16 -12.37
C PRO A 538 -2.08 -3.33 -12.38
N GLY A 539 -2.04 -4.10 -11.28
CA GLY A 539 -1.11 -5.22 -11.08
C GLY A 539 0.14 -4.89 -10.26
N CYS A 540 0.45 -3.61 -10.06
CA CYS A 540 1.64 -3.15 -9.35
C CYS A 540 1.47 -3.04 -7.83
N ALA A 541 0.23 -3.16 -7.34
CA ALA A 541 -0.10 -3.28 -5.93
C ALA A 541 0.52 -4.54 -5.25
N LEU A 542 0.30 -4.67 -3.95
CA LEU A 542 0.76 -5.77 -3.10
C LEU A 542 -0.38 -6.76 -2.84
#